data_AF-E6QLM6-F1
#
_entry.id   AF-E6QLM6-F1
#
_cell.length_a   1.000
_cell.length_b   1.000
_cell.length_c   1.000
_cell.angle_alpha   90.00
_cell.angle_beta   90.00
_cell.angle_gamma   90.00
#
_symmetry.space_group_name_H-M   'P 1'
#
loop_
_entity.id
_entity.type
_entity.pdbx_description
1 polymer ?
#
loop_
_entity_poly.entity_id
_entity_poly.type
_entity_poly.pdbx_seq_one_letter_code
_entity_poly.pdbx_strand_id
1 'polypeptide(L)'
;MNGGSPIGSSALDTTGVATLVPNLPAGTYSITAVYSGDGLHSPSTSAAATISTLPATFNLTVNPPTINLITGQHQTVNVSIASVNNGVDTVNLGCNNLPAAVNCHFSNASVNLVAGATSTVQLTIDTNNPLGGGATVSRNATSSPHPANTALAGLFLPIAAFFGLLLWRARRRSFRLLSLGLLAALSFGALALSGCGGFSQSTATPGSYVIQVTGVGTQSNQTHYVNLTLNITK
;
A
#
# COMPACT_ATOMS: atom_id res chain seq x y z
N MET A 1 -14.85 -11.40 -38.51
CA MET A 1 -15.58 -10.33 -39.23
C MET A 1 -16.63 -9.73 -38.30
N ASN A 2 -17.01 -8.46 -38.46
CA ASN A 2 -18.14 -7.82 -37.76
C ASN A 2 -19.27 -7.60 -38.75
N GLY A 3 -20.38 -8.36 -38.64
CA GLY A 3 -21.51 -8.23 -39.58
C GLY A 3 -21.12 -8.37 -41.06
N GLY A 4 -20.08 -9.16 -41.37
CA GLY A 4 -19.54 -9.34 -42.72
C GLY A 4 -18.34 -8.46 -43.09
N SER A 5 -18.00 -7.44 -42.30
CA SER A 5 -16.79 -6.63 -42.53
C SER A 5 -15.54 -7.27 -41.89
N PRO A 6 -14.40 -7.41 -42.60
CA PRO A 6 -13.19 -7.96 -42.02
C PRO A 6 -12.60 -7.04 -40.94
N ILE A 7 -12.37 -7.58 -39.75
CA ILE A 7 -11.75 -6.87 -38.61
C ILE A 7 -10.23 -7.13 -38.58
N GLY A 8 -9.80 -8.26 -39.17
CA GLY A 8 -8.43 -8.75 -39.20
C GLY A 8 -8.39 -10.23 -39.57
N SER A 9 -7.19 -10.76 -39.70
CA SER A 9 -6.94 -12.20 -39.93
C SER A 9 -5.72 -12.63 -39.10
N SER A 10 -5.66 -13.91 -38.76
CA SER A 10 -4.56 -14.53 -38.04
C SER A 10 -4.36 -15.95 -38.58
N ALA A 11 -3.11 -16.40 -38.65
CA ALA A 11 -2.81 -17.76 -39.08
C ALA A 11 -3.17 -18.76 -37.97
N LEU A 12 -3.58 -19.97 -38.36
CA LEU A 12 -3.75 -21.07 -37.42
C LEU A 12 -2.36 -21.55 -36.97
N ASP A 13 -2.22 -21.83 -35.68
CA ASP A 13 -1.05 -22.50 -35.14
C ASP A 13 -1.08 -24.03 -35.43
N THR A 14 -0.05 -24.75 -34.97
CA THR A 14 0.07 -26.20 -35.14
C THR A 14 -1.02 -27.01 -34.42
N THR A 15 -1.81 -26.36 -33.57
CA THR A 15 -2.96 -26.96 -32.86
C THR A 15 -4.30 -26.58 -33.47
N GLY A 16 -4.31 -25.76 -34.52
CA GLY A 16 -5.51 -25.32 -35.21
C GLY A 16 -6.19 -24.10 -34.56
N VAL A 17 -5.49 -23.37 -33.68
CA VAL A 17 -6.02 -22.19 -33.01
C VAL A 17 -5.49 -20.93 -33.68
N ALA A 18 -6.38 -19.95 -33.89
CA ALA A 18 -6.02 -18.63 -34.37
C ALA A 18 -6.56 -17.59 -33.37
N THR A 19 -5.66 -16.76 -32.82
CA THR A 19 -6.01 -15.68 -31.89
C THR A 19 -5.82 -14.35 -32.58
N LEU A 20 -6.83 -13.48 -32.49
CA LEU A 20 -6.80 -12.11 -32.97
C LEU A 20 -7.20 -11.19 -31.81
N VAL A 21 -6.41 -10.15 -31.56
CA VAL A 21 -6.70 -9.11 -30.56
C VAL A 21 -6.97 -7.79 -31.29
N PRO A 22 -8.19 -7.56 -31.77
CA PRO A 22 -8.53 -6.33 -32.48
C PRO A 22 -8.77 -5.17 -31.51
N ASN A 23 -8.27 -3.97 -31.84
CA ASN A 23 -8.60 -2.74 -31.12
C ASN A 23 -9.93 -2.18 -31.63
N LEU A 24 -11.03 -2.58 -30.99
CA LEU A 24 -12.38 -2.12 -31.34
C LEU A 24 -12.74 -0.86 -30.53
N PRO A 25 -13.27 0.19 -31.17
CA PRO A 25 -13.92 1.30 -30.46
C PRO A 25 -15.04 0.82 -29.54
N ALA A 26 -15.60 1.74 -28.76
CA ALA A 26 -16.80 1.48 -27.98
C ALA A 26 -17.98 1.11 -28.88
N GLY A 27 -18.67 0.02 -28.56
CA GLY A 27 -19.80 -0.45 -29.35
C GLY A 27 -20.18 -1.89 -29.05
N THR A 28 -21.26 -2.35 -29.67
CA THR A 28 -21.64 -3.76 -29.67
C THR A 28 -21.35 -4.34 -31.04
N TYR A 29 -20.58 -5.43 -31.06
CA TYR A 29 -20.07 -6.09 -32.24
C TYR A 29 -20.60 -7.51 -32.31
N SER A 30 -20.97 -7.94 -33.52
CA SER A 30 -21.37 -9.32 -33.79
C SER A 30 -20.26 -9.99 -34.59
N ILE A 31 -19.41 -10.73 -33.89
CA ILE A 31 -18.14 -11.24 -34.41
C ILE A 31 -18.29 -12.70 -34.84
N THR A 32 -17.93 -12.98 -36.09
CA THR A 32 -17.81 -14.34 -36.64
C THR A 32 -16.36 -14.65 -36.99
N ALA A 33 -15.92 -15.85 -36.71
CA ALA A 33 -14.68 -16.40 -37.25
C ALA A 33 -14.98 -17.05 -38.60
N VAL A 34 -14.17 -16.74 -39.61
CA VAL A 34 -14.29 -17.32 -40.96
C VAL A 34 -12.98 -18.01 -41.27
N TYR A 35 -13.07 -19.30 -41.52
CA TYR A 35 -11.98 -20.12 -42.02
C TYR A 35 -12.19 -20.35 -43.52
N SER A 36 -11.21 -19.97 -44.33
CA SER A 36 -11.30 -20.00 -45.80
C SER A 36 -11.19 -21.40 -46.40
N GLY A 37 -10.95 -22.43 -45.59
CA GLY A 37 -10.58 -23.75 -46.07
C GLY A 37 -9.09 -23.86 -46.39
N ASP A 38 -8.62 -25.10 -46.50
CA ASP A 38 -7.32 -25.48 -47.02
C ASP A 38 -7.45 -26.70 -47.96
N GLY A 39 -6.33 -27.32 -48.33
CA GLY A 39 -6.34 -28.51 -49.20
C GLY A 39 -6.98 -29.76 -48.56
N LEU A 40 -7.24 -29.75 -47.26
CA LEU A 40 -7.74 -30.88 -46.47
C LEU A 40 -9.11 -30.60 -45.85
N HIS A 41 -9.44 -29.34 -45.55
CA HIS A 41 -10.63 -28.92 -44.83
C HIS A 41 -11.42 -27.90 -45.65
N SER A 42 -12.74 -28.08 -45.69
CA SER A 42 -13.64 -27.13 -46.33
C SER A 42 -13.72 -25.79 -45.56
N PRO A 43 -14.07 -24.68 -46.23
CA PRO A 43 -14.33 -23.42 -45.57
C PRO A 43 -15.46 -23.54 -44.53
N SER A 44 -15.36 -22.81 -43.43
CA SER A 44 -16.38 -22.80 -42.38
C SER A 44 -16.49 -21.44 -41.69
N THR A 45 -17.66 -21.15 -41.14
CA THR A 45 -17.95 -19.90 -40.42
C THR A 45 -18.56 -20.25 -39.07
N SER A 46 -18.09 -19.60 -38.01
CA SER A 46 -18.59 -19.82 -36.65
C SER A 46 -19.97 -19.18 -36.43
N ALA A 47 -20.64 -19.59 -35.36
CA ALA A 47 -21.74 -18.79 -34.81
C ALA A 47 -21.25 -17.39 -34.42
N ALA A 48 -22.13 -16.40 -34.50
CA ALA A 48 -21.81 -15.04 -34.11
C ALA A 48 -21.67 -14.93 -32.58
N ALA A 49 -20.53 -14.40 -32.14
CA ALA A 49 -20.28 -14.04 -30.75
C ALA A 49 -20.49 -12.54 -30.58
N THR A 50 -21.35 -12.17 -29.63
CA THR A 50 -21.58 -10.77 -29.28
C THR A 50 -20.49 -10.29 -28.33
N ILE A 51 -19.77 -9.25 -28.73
CA ILE A 51 -18.79 -8.57 -27.88
C ILE A 51 -19.24 -7.13 -27.70
N SER A 52 -19.32 -6.67 -26.45
CA SER A 52 -19.66 -5.30 -26.13
C SER A 52 -18.47 -4.63 -25.45
N THR A 53 -18.03 -3.51 -26.00
CA THR A 53 -17.04 -2.61 -25.41
C THR A 53 -17.79 -1.37 -24.95
N LEU A 54 -17.82 -1.12 -23.63
CA LEU A 54 -18.39 0.12 -23.13
C LEU A 54 -17.44 1.29 -23.45
N PRO A 55 -17.97 2.47 -23.78
CA PRO A 55 -17.14 3.66 -23.89
C PRO A 55 -16.49 3.96 -22.54
N ALA A 56 -15.21 4.37 -22.59
CA ALA A 56 -14.54 4.88 -21.40
C ALA A 56 -15.39 6.00 -20.78
N THR A 57 -15.74 5.84 -19.51
CA THR A 57 -16.53 6.82 -18.74
C THR A 57 -15.65 7.87 -18.09
N PHE A 58 -14.39 7.51 -17.83
CA PHE A 58 -13.38 8.40 -17.27
C PHE A 58 -11.99 8.07 -17.81
N ASN A 59 -11.07 9.00 -17.66
CA ASN A 59 -9.65 8.81 -17.89
C ASN A 59 -8.88 9.24 -16.64
N LEU A 60 -7.74 8.59 -16.39
CA LEU A 60 -6.90 8.86 -15.24
C LEU A 60 -5.51 9.27 -15.74
N THR A 61 -4.98 10.36 -15.20
CA THR A 61 -3.63 10.85 -15.51
C THR A 61 -2.93 11.32 -14.24
N VAL A 62 -1.60 11.20 -14.22
CA VAL A 62 -0.78 11.52 -13.04
C VAL A 62 0.30 12.51 -13.46
N ASN A 63 0.45 13.60 -12.71
CA ASN A 63 1.45 14.63 -12.99
C ASN A 63 2.13 15.10 -11.69
N PRO A 64 3.46 15.03 -11.60
CA PRO A 64 4.40 14.45 -12.58
C PRO A 64 4.33 12.90 -12.65
N PRO A 65 4.63 12.27 -13.81
CA PRO A 65 4.66 10.81 -13.99
C PRO A 65 5.92 10.15 -13.42
N THR A 66 6.92 10.94 -13.07
CA THR A 66 8.14 10.49 -12.41
C THR A 66 8.45 11.39 -11.22
N ILE A 67 8.82 10.78 -10.10
CA ILE A 67 9.18 11.49 -8.87
C ILE A 67 10.48 10.95 -8.28
N ASN A 68 11.26 11.86 -7.69
CA ASN A 68 12.51 11.53 -7.00
C ASN A 68 12.33 11.88 -5.53
N LEU A 69 12.47 10.89 -4.65
CA LEU A 69 12.20 11.02 -3.24
C LEU A 69 13.36 10.51 -2.41
N ILE A 70 13.74 11.25 -1.37
CA ILE A 70 14.77 10.80 -0.43
C ILE A 70 14.14 9.84 0.58
N THR A 71 14.87 8.80 0.98
CA THR A 71 14.40 7.85 2.01
C THR A 71 13.95 8.57 3.28
N GLY A 72 12.73 8.29 3.75
CA GLY A 72 12.14 8.90 4.94
C GLY A 72 11.36 10.20 4.67
N GLN A 73 11.37 10.71 3.43
CA GLN A 73 10.56 11.86 3.03
C GLN A 73 9.24 11.46 2.38
N HIS A 74 8.40 12.47 2.19
CA HIS A 74 7.15 12.39 1.46
C HIS A 74 7.11 13.35 0.29
N GLN A 75 6.32 13.00 -0.71
CA GLN A 75 6.05 13.86 -1.86
C GLN A 75 4.61 13.71 -2.31
N THR A 76 4.04 14.81 -2.79
CA THR A 76 2.68 14.83 -3.33
C THR A 76 2.71 14.85 -4.86
N VAL A 77 1.75 14.17 -5.45
CA VAL A 77 1.53 14.05 -6.89
C VAL A 77 0.08 14.34 -7.19
N ASN A 78 -0.21 15.03 -8.28
CA ASN A 78 -1.58 15.32 -8.67
C ASN A 78 -2.10 14.21 -9.58
N VAL A 79 -3.19 13.59 -9.17
CA VAL A 79 -3.95 12.63 -9.96
C VAL A 79 -5.19 13.32 -10.49
N SER A 80 -5.30 13.46 -11.80
CA SER A 80 -6.47 14.05 -12.45
C SER A 80 -7.33 12.97 -13.08
N ILE A 81 -8.62 13.05 -12.82
CA ILE A 81 -9.65 12.14 -13.27
C ILE A 81 -10.60 12.97 -14.12
N ALA A 82 -10.63 12.71 -15.42
CA ALA A 82 -11.47 13.45 -16.36
C ALA A 82 -12.63 12.58 -16.81
N SER A 83 -13.86 13.09 -16.77
CA SER A 83 -15.03 12.44 -17.37
C SER A 83 -14.85 12.38 -18.88
N VAL A 84 -15.11 11.22 -19.47
CA VAL A 84 -15.05 10.98 -20.92
C VAL A 84 -16.45 10.63 -21.41
N ASN A 85 -16.86 11.15 -22.57
CA ASN A 85 -18.19 10.92 -23.15
C ASN A 85 -19.36 11.29 -22.21
N ASN A 86 -19.19 12.31 -21.36
CA ASN A 86 -20.16 12.67 -20.32
C ASN A 86 -20.48 11.55 -19.33
N GLY A 87 -19.54 10.61 -19.15
CA GLY A 87 -19.65 9.52 -18.20
C GLY A 87 -19.73 10.04 -16.77
N VAL A 88 -20.75 9.57 -16.05
CA VAL A 88 -20.93 9.82 -14.62
C VAL A 88 -20.56 8.53 -13.89
N ASP A 89 -19.63 8.62 -12.95
CA ASP A 89 -19.22 7.46 -12.16
C ASP A 89 -18.65 7.87 -10.81
N THR A 90 -18.70 6.99 -9.82
CA THR A 90 -17.90 7.14 -8.60
C THR A 90 -16.65 6.29 -8.73
N VAL A 91 -15.50 6.96 -8.82
CA VAL A 91 -14.18 6.36 -9.05
C VAL A 91 -13.49 6.14 -7.71
N ASN A 92 -13.15 4.90 -7.41
CA ASN A 92 -12.35 4.52 -6.25
C ASN A 92 -10.87 4.40 -6.67
N LEU A 93 -10.00 5.08 -5.94
CA LEU A 93 -8.57 5.15 -6.19
C LEU A 93 -7.81 4.15 -5.32
N GLY A 94 -6.74 3.60 -5.88
CA GLY A 94 -5.84 2.68 -5.20
C GLY A 94 -4.44 2.75 -5.79
N CYS A 95 -3.48 2.16 -5.09
CA CYS A 95 -2.12 1.96 -5.58
C CYS A 95 -1.75 0.48 -5.50
N ASN A 96 -1.20 -0.04 -6.58
CA ASN A 96 -0.68 -1.40 -6.69
C ASN A 96 0.83 -1.37 -6.91
N ASN A 97 1.49 -2.51 -6.62
CA ASN A 97 2.94 -2.68 -6.73
C ASN A 97 3.76 -1.72 -5.85
N LEU A 98 3.30 -1.45 -4.63
CA LEU A 98 4.07 -0.64 -3.68
C LEU A 98 5.27 -1.44 -3.15
N PRO A 99 6.47 -0.84 -3.12
CA PRO A 99 7.63 -1.41 -2.45
C PRO A 99 7.44 -1.52 -0.93
N ALA A 100 8.27 -2.35 -0.29
CA ALA A 100 8.31 -2.42 1.16
C ALA A 100 8.68 -1.05 1.76
N ALA A 101 7.95 -0.66 2.81
CA ALA A 101 8.08 0.60 3.52
C ALA A 101 7.72 1.88 2.71
N VAL A 102 6.93 1.73 1.63
CA VAL A 102 6.28 2.84 0.93
C VAL A 102 4.78 2.80 1.21
N ASN A 103 4.21 3.94 1.59
CA ASN A 103 2.78 4.12 1.81
C ASN A 103 2.22 5.10 0.77
N CYS A 104 1.04 4.81 0.23
CA CYS A 104 0.31 5.71 -0.66
C CYS A 104 -0.98 6.16 0.02
N HIS A 105 -1.19 7.47 0.11
CA HIS A 105 -2.36 8.07 0.72
C HIS A 105 -3.00 9.09 -0.22
N PHE A 106 -4.28 8.89 -0.53
CA PHE A 106 -5.05 9.83 -1.34
C PHE A 106 -5.81 10.79 -0.43
N SER A 107 -5.84 12.09 -0.78
CA SER A 107 -6.68 13.06 -0.06
C SER A 107 -8.16 12.67 -0.09
N ASN A 108 -8.60 12.05 -1.20
CA ASN A 108 -9.92 11.45 -1.36
C ASN A 108 -9.77 10.12 -2.10
N ALA A 109 -10.05 9.00 -1.43
CA ALA A 109 -9.99 7.68 -2.04
C ALA A 109 -11.19 7.39 -2.97
N SER A 110 -12.30 8.10 -2.81
CA SER A 110 -13.47 8.01 -3.70
C SER A 110 -13.83 9.38 -4.23
N VAL A 111 -14.03 9.49 -5.54
CA VAL A 111 -14.39 10.73 -6.22
C VAL A 111 -15.65 10.51 -7.02
N ASN A 112 -16.67 11.35 -6.77
CA ASN A 112 -17.86 11.39 -7.60
C ASN A 112 -17.59 12.25 -8.83
N LEU A 113 -17.54 11.62 -9.99
CA LEU A 113 -17.28 12.24 -11.28
C LEU A 113 -18.60 12.60 -11.94
N VAL A 114 -18.81 13.90 -12.16
CA VAL A 114 -19.99 14.40 -12.88
C VAL A 114 -19.69 14.56 -14.37
N ALA A 115 -20.74 14.57 -15.20
CA ALA A 115 -20.63 14.60 -16.65
C ALA A 115 -19.77 15.78 -17.13
N GLY A 116 -18.69 15.48 -17.85
CA GLY A 116 -17.79 16.48 -18.43
C GLY A 116 -16.89 17.20 -17.42
N ALA A 117 -16.94 16.85 -16.14
CA ALA A 117 -16.06 17.44 -15.14
C ALA A 117 -14.70 16.73 -15.08
N THR A 118 -13.70 17.48 -14.61
CA THR A 118 -12.39 16.96 -14.22
C THR A 118 -12.20 17.18 -12.74
N SER A 119 -11.91 16.12 -12.02
CA SER A 119 -11.58 16.16 -10.59
C SER A 119 -10.09 15.92 -10.40
N THR A 120 -9.47 16.66 -9.49
CA THR A 120 -8.06 16.47 -9.13
C THR A 120 -7.96 16.02 -7.68
N VAL A 121 -7.11 15.02 -7.44
CA VAL A 121 -6.85 14.43 -6.12
C VAL A 121 -5.35 14.48 -5.87
N GLN A 122 -4.96 14.79 -4.64
CA GLN A 122 -3.56 14.73 -4.24
C GLN A 122 -3.25 13.32 -3.72
N LEU A 123 -2.26 12.69 -4.34
CA LEU A 123 -1.65 11.44 -3.90
C LEU A 123 -0.37 11.78 -3.14
N THR A 124 -0.32 11.46 -1.86
CA THR A 124 0.88 11.57 -1.02
C THR A 124 1.56 10.21 -0.97
N ILE A 125 2.85 10.19 -1.30
CA ILE A 125 3.69 9.00 -1.22
C ILE A 125 4.70 9.23 -0.11
N ASP A 126 4.64 8.38 0.89
CA ASP A 126 5.50 8.40 2.06
C ASP A 126 6.45 7.19 2.01
N THR A 127 7.75 7.44 2.18
CA THR A 127 8.76 6.35 2.27
C THR A 127 9.14 6.03 3.72
N ASN A 128 8.37 6.56 4.67
CA ASN A 128 8.45 6.22 6.07
C ASN A 128 7.40 5.13 6.37
N ASN A 129 7.84 4.01 6.94
CA ASN A 129 6.91 3.00 7.46
C ASN A 129 7.04 2.93 8.98
N PRO A 130 6.30 3.77 9.72
CA PRO A 130 6.32 3.74 11.18
C PRO A 130 5.84 2.40 11.75
N LEU A 131 5.03 1.64 10.99
CA LEU A 131 4.48 0.35 11.41
C LEU A 131 5.47 -0.82 11.30
N GLY A 132 6.55 -0.68 10.50
CA GLY A 132 7.60 -1.69 10.38
C GLY A 132 8.61 -1.71 11.54
N GLY A 133 8.66 -0.63 12.32
CA GLY A 133 9.61 -0.44 13.42
C GLY A 133 9.35 -1.30 14.66
N GLY A 134 8.14 -1.85 14.80
CA GLY A 134 7.78 -2.73 15.92
C GLY A 134 8.44 -4.12 15.84
N ALA A 135 8.79 -4.58 14.64
CA ALA A 135 9.33 -5.94 14.44
C ALA A 135 10.83 -6.07 14.78
N THR A 136 11.57 -4.95 14.80
CA THR A 136 13.00 -4.95 15.15
C THR A 136 13.24 -4.83 16.66
N VAL A 137 12.27 -4.30 17.42
CA VAL A 137 12.37 -4.21 18.89
C VAL A 137 12.12 -5.56 19.58
N SER A 138 11.39 -6.49 18.94
CA SER A 138 11.12 -7.82 19.52
C SER A 138 12.24 -8.86 19.34
N ARG A 139 13.28 -8.58 18.53
CA ARG A 139 14.34 -9.58 18.23
C ARG A 139 15.67 -9.39 18.95
N ASN A 140 15.82 -8.33 19.75
CA ASN A 140 17.04 -8.17 20.57
C ASN A 140 16.89 -8.61 22.03
N ALA A 141 15.80 -9.28 22.38
CA ALA A 141 15.62 -9.85 23.71
C ALA A 141 16.34 -11.20 23.93
N THR A 142 16.95 -11.85 22.91
CA THR A 142 17.43 -13.24 23.10
C THR A 142 18.74 -13.67 22.43
N SER A 143 19.60 -12.82 21.84
CA SER A 143 20.84 -13.36 21.22
C SER A 143 22.08 -12.47 21.19
N SER A 144 22.39 -11.77 22.28
CA SER A 144 23.76 -11.30 22.53
C SER A 144 24.39 -12.11 23.67
N PRO A 145 25.41 -12.95 23.41
CA PRO A 145 26.25 -13.54 24.45
C PRO A 145 27.28 -12.49 24.89
N HIS A 146 26.81 -11.39 25.45
CA HIS A 146 27.66 -10.47 26.20
C HIS A 146 27.30 -10.65 27.66
N PRO A 147 28.29 -10.89 28.56
CA PRO A 147 28.02 -11.13 29.96
C PRO A 147 27.23 -9.94 30.47
N ALA A 148 26.01 -10.22 30.94
CA ALA A 148 25.14 -9.26 31.57
C ALA A 148 25.95 -8.58 32.66
N ASN A 149 26.41 -7.36 32.38
CA ASN A 149 26.97 -6.51 33.40
C ASN A 149 25.77 -6.07 34.23
N THR A 150 25.48 -6.89 35.24
CA THR A 150 24.46 -6.73 36.30
C THR A 150 24.78 -5.52 37.19
N ALA A 151 25.14 -4.39 36.59
CA ALA A 151 25.60 -3.20 37.29
C ALA A 151 24.44 -2.34 37.83
N LEU A 152 23.20 -2.56 37.38
CA LEU A 152 22.03 -1.83 37.88
C LEU A 152 21.23 -2.59 38.95
N ALA A 153 21.40 -3.92 39.07
CA ALA A 153 20.79 -4.70 40.16
C ALA A 153 21.59 -4.59 41.48
N GLY A 154 22.88 -4.26 41.42
CA GLY A 154 23.76 -4.12 42.58
C GLY A 154 23.51 -2.87 43.44
N LEU A 155 22.90 -1.82 42.87
CA LEU A 155 22.60 -0.57 43.57
C LEU A 155 21.34 -0.64 44.44
N PHE A 156 20.46 -1.61 44.20
CA PHE A 156 19.25 -1.81 44.99
C PHE A 156 19.45 -2.71 46.22
N LEU A 157 20.54 -3.49 46.29
CA LEU A 157 20.87 -4.30 47.45
C LEU A 157 21.19 -3.49 48.73
N PRO A 158 22.02 -2.43 48.70
CA PRO A 158 22.25 -1.62 49.90
C PRO A 158 21.00 -0.83 50.29
N ILE A 159 20.22 -0.36 49.31
CA ILE A 159 18.98 0.39 49.56
C ILE A 159 17.91 -0.52 50.18
N ALA A 160 17.72 -1.73 49.64
CA ALA A 160 16.79 -2.72 50.19
C ALA A 160 17.21 -3.22 51.58
N ALA A 161 18.50 -3.38 51.85
CA ALA A 161 19.00 -3.75 53.17
C ALA A 161 18.81 -2.61 54.20
N PHE A 162 19.05 -1.35 53.79
CA PHE A 162 18.88 -0.18 54.65
C PHE A 162 17.41 0.08 54.99
N PHE A 163 16.52 0.03 53.99
CA PHE A 163 15.08 0.14 54.19
C PHE A 163 14.51 -1.09 54.93
N GLY A 164 15.00 -2.31 54.66
CA GLY A 164 14.60 -3.52 55.37
C GLY A 164 14.94 -3.49 56.87
N LEU A 165 16.12 -2.99 57.24
CA LEU A 165 16.54 -2.82 58.64
C LEU A 165 15.78 -1.68 59.34
N LEU A 166 15.52 -0.57 58.64
CA LEU A 166 14.68 0.52 59.14
C LEU A 166 13.24 0.07 59.40
N LEU A 167 12.64 -0.67 58.46
CA LEU A 167 11.28 -1.21 58.60
C LEU A 167 11.21 -2.29 59.69
N TRP A 168 12.26 -3.10 59.86
CA TRP A 168 12.33 -4.10 60.93
C TRP A 168 12.44 -3.47 62.33
N ARG A 169 13.23 -2.39 62.48
CA ARG A 169 13.27 -1.61 63.73
C ARG A 169 11.99 -0.79 63.96
N ALA A 170 11.39 -0.23 62.92
CA ALA A 170 10.16 0.56 63.01
C ALA A 170 8.91 -0.28 63.32
N ARG A 171 8.91 -1.58 62.96
CA ARG A 171 7.86 -2.55 63.32
C ARG A 171 7.63 -2.66 64.84
N ARG A 172 8.62 -2.27 65.67
CA ARG A 172 8.48 -2.31 67.13
C ARG A 172 8.03 -1.00 67.78
N ARG A 173 7.94 0.15 67.07
CA ARG A 173 7.67 1.44 67.76
C ARG A 173 6.67 2.41 67.14
N SER A 174 6.22 2.30 65.88
CA SER A 174 4.97 2.97 65.45
C SER A 174 4.59 2.71 63.99
N PHE A 175 3.29 2.45 63.77
CA PHE A 175 2.67 2.19 62.47
C PHE A 175 2.66 3.42 61.53
N ARG A 176 2.78 4.64 62.09
CA ARG A 176 2.71 5.92 61.33
C ARG A 176 3.97 6.25 60.51
N LEU A 177 5.13 5.70 60.87
CA LEU A 177 6.39 5.92 60.12
C LEU A 177 6.55 4.93 58.95
N LEU A 178 5.89 3.78 59.03
CA LEU A 178 5.84 2.77 57.97
C LEU A 178 5.07 3.24 56.74
N SER A 179 3.96 3.98 56.92
CA SER A 179 3.15 4.50 55.81
C SER A 179 3.87 5.62 55.03
N LEU A 180 4.60 6.52 55.71
CA LEU A 180 5.39 7.56 55.05
C LEU A 180 6.58 6.98 54.26
N GLY A 181 7.23 5.94 54.77
CA GLY A 181 8.33 5.28 54.06
C GLY A 181 7.88 4.55 52.80
N LEU A 182 6.70 3.92 52.83
CA LEU A 182 6.14 3.22 51.67
C LEU A 182 5.69 4.20 50.57
N LEU A 183 5.13 5.35 50.95
CA LEU A 183 4.75 6.43 50.01
C LEU A 183 5.98 7.04 49.31
N ALA A 184 7.09 7.22 50.02
CA ALA A 184 8.33 7.75 49.45
C ALA A 184 9.03 6.74 48.51
N ALA A 185 8.90 5.44 48.76
CA ALA A 185 9.43 4.39 47.87
C ALA A 185 8.59 4.27 46.58
N LEU A 186 7.27 4.39 46.69
CA LEU A 186 6.36 4.41 45.53
C LEU A 186 6.55 5.64 44.64
N SER A 187 6.86 6.81 45.22
CA SER A 187 7.14 8.02 44.42
C SER A 187 8.48 7.96 43.68
N PHE A 188 9.51 7.35 44.27
CA PHE A 188 10.80 7.15 43.59
C PHE A 188 10.76 6.08 42.49
N GLY A 189 9.93 5.04 42.63
CA GLY A 189 9.75 4.01 41.60
C GLY A 189 9.10 4.52 40.31
N ALA A 190 8.28 5.56 40.38
CA ALA A 190 7.59 6.12 39.21
C ALA A 190 8.52 6.93 38.28
N LEU A 191 9.66 7.42 38.78
CA LEU A 191 10.61 8.22 37.99
C LEU A 191 11.57 7.36 37.13
N ALA A 192 11.61 6.05 37.34
CA ALA A 192 12.51 5.13 36.62
C ALA A 192 11.87 4.45 35.39
N LEU A 193 10.61 4.74 35.07
CA LEU A 193 9.89 4.13 33.94
C LEU A 193 9.82 5.01 32.68
N SER A 194 10.48 6.17 32.64
CA SER A 194 10.58 6.99 31.44
C SER A 194 11.66 6.49 30.47
N GLY A 195 11.51 5.23 30.03
CA GLY A 195 12.24 4.72 28.87
C GLY A 195 11.60 5.25 27.59
N CYS A 196 12.14 6.33 27.02
CA CYS A 196 11.80 6.75 25.67
C CYS A 196 12.42 5.73 24.69
N GLY A 197 11.62 4.74 24.27
CA GLY A 197 12.03 3.79 23.25
C GLY A 197 12.27 4.51 21.93
N GLY A 198 13.50 4.47 21.42
CA GLY A 198 13.84 5.03 20.12
C GLY A 198 13.01 4.37 19.01
N PHE A 199 12.30 5.18 18.23
CA PHE A 199 11.54 4.72 17.08
C PHE A 199 12.52 4.24 16.00
N SER A 200 12.61 2.92 15.81
CA SER A 200 13.35 2.36 14.66
C SER A 200 12.49 2.53 13.41
N GLN A 201 12.69 3.59 12.65
CA GLN A 201 11.97 3.78 11.39
C GLN A 201 12.58 2.86 10.32
N SER A 202 11.76 1.96 9.76
CA SER A 202 12.15 1.22 8.55
C SER A 202 11.87 2.13 7.35
N THR A 203 12.93 2.61 6.70
CA THR A 203 12.83 3.40 5.48
C THR A 203 12.88 2.50 4.24
N ALA A 204 12.28 2.97 3.14
CA ALA A 204 12.32 2.27 1.86
C ALA A 204 13.77 2.09 1.36
N THR A 205 14.05 0.98 0.67
CA THR A 205 15.38 0.74 0.09
C THR A 205 15.59 1.64 -1.14
N PRO A 206 16.74 2.31 -1.28
CA PRO A 206 17.06 3.11 -2.47
C PRO A 206 16.97 2.27 -3.75
N GLY A 207 16.32 2.80 -4.78
CA GLY A 207 16.03 2.08 -6.01
C GLY A 207 14.97 2.77 -6.85
N SER A 208 14.79 2.28 -8.08
CA SER A 208 13.71 2.73 -8.96
C SER A 208 12.57 1.72 -8.92
N TYR A 209 11.36 2.20 -8.68
CA TYR A 209 10.15 1.40 -8.54
C TYR A 209 9.05 1.95 -9.44
N VAL A 210 8.19 1.06 -9.94
CA VAL A 210 7.03 1.43 -10.75
C VAL A 210 5.77 1.12 -9.97
N ILE A 211 5.09 2.17 -9.51
CA ILE A 211 3.83 2.08 -8.78
C ILE A 211 2.70 2.22 -9.79
N GLN A 212 1.64 1.44 -9.63
CA GLN A 212 0.46 1.55 -10.48
C GLN A 212 -0.66 2.27 -9.72
N VAL A 213 -1.00 3.48 -10.15
CA VAL A 213 -2.18 4.20 -9.66
C VAL A 213 -3.39 3.67 -10.40
N THR A 214 -4.34 3.08 -9.69
CA THR A 214 -5.54 2.47 -10.25
C THR A 214 -6.79 3.27 -9.87
N GLY A 215 -7.70 3.47 -10.82
CA GLY A 215 -9.04 4.01 -10.59
C GLY A 215 -10.08 3.00 -11.07
N VAL A 216 -11.03 2.65 -10.20
CA VAL A 216 -12.12 1.71 -10.49
C VAL A 216 -13.44 2.44 -10.40
N GLY A 217 -14.18 2.50 -11.51
CA GLY A 217 -15.53 3.04 -11.57
C GLY A 217 -16.54 2.06 -10.99
N THR A 218 -17.30 2.47 -9.99
CA THR A 218 -18.28 1.61 -9.30
C THR A 218 -19.52 1.31 -10.13
N GLN A 219 -19.98 2.26 -10.96
CA GLN A 219 -21.15 2.10 -11.81
C GLN A 219 -20.80 1.49 -13.16
N SER A 220 -19.67 1.88 -13.75
CA SER A 220 -19.23 1.36 -15.04
C SER A 220 -18.45 0.06 -14.96
N ASN A 221 -17.98 -0.32 -13.77
CA ASN A 221 -17.05 -1.44 -13.53
C ASN A 221 -15.79 -1.36 -14.42
N GLN A 222 -15.41 -0.15 -14.83
CA GLN A 222 -14.23 0.10 -15.64
C GLN A 222 -13.03 0.38 -14.73
N THR A 223 -11.90 -0.23 -15.07
CA THR A 223 -10.65 -0.04 -14.34
C THR A 223 -9.63 0.61 -15.26
N HIS A 224 -9.10 1.75 -14.83
CA HIS A 224 -8.00 2.44 -15.49
C HIS A 224 -6.77 2.43 -14.57
N TYR A 225 -5.58 2.34 -15.16
CA TYR A 225 -4.33 2.38 -14.43
C TYR A 225 -3.30 3.26 -15.11
N VAL A 226 -2.46 3.92 -14.31
CA VAL A 226 -1.34 4.75 -14.76
C VAL A 226 -0.09 4.36 -14.00
N ASN A 227 1.00 4.19 -14.72
CA ASN A 227 2.30 3.89 -14.13
C ASN A 227 2.96 5.19 -13.66
N LEU A 228 3.37 5.22 -12.39
CA LEU A 228 4.17 6.26 -11.77
C LEU A 228 5.55 5.69 -11.44
N THR A 229 6.61 6.34 -11.94
CA THR A 229 7.98 5.94 -11.60
C THR A 229 8.44 6.68 -10.35
N LEU A 230 8.81 5.94 -9.31
CA LEU A 230 9.36 6.44 -8.05
C LEU A 230 10.85 6.08 -7.98
N ASN A 231 11.71 7.09 -7.98
CA ASN A 231 13.13 6.92 -7.73
C ASN A 231 13.45 7.31 -6.29
N ILE A 232 13.91 6.35 -5.50
CA ILE A 232 14.27 6.56 -4.10
C ILE A 232 15.78 6.72 -3.99
N THR A 233 16.24 7.86 -3.49
CA THR A 233 17.65 8.15 -3.20
C THR A 233 17.92 8.15 -1.69
N LYS A 234 19.18 7.91 -1.30
CA LYS A 234 19.62 8.07 0.10
C LYS A 234 19.69 9.54 0.49
#